data_AF-A0A452RJI4-F1
#
_entry.id   AF-A0A452RJI4-F1
#
_cell.length_a   1.000
_cell.length_b   1.000
_cell.length_c   1.000
_cell.angle_alpha   90.00
_cell.angle_beta   90.00
_cell.angle_gamma   90.00
#
_symmetry.space_group_name_H-M   'P 1'
#
loop_
_entity.id
_entity.type
_entity.pdbx_description
1 polymer ?
#
loop_
_entity_poly.entity_id
_entity_poly.type
_entity_poly.pdbx_seq_one_letter_code
_entity_poly.pdbx_strand_id
1 'polypeptide(L)'
;MALQLSREQGITLRGSAEIVAEFFSFGINSILYQRGIYPSETFTRVQKYGLTLLVTTDPELIKYLNNVVEQLKDWLYKCSVQKLVVVISNIESGEVLERWQFDIECDKTAKDDSTPREKSQKAIQDEIRSVIRQITATVTFLPLLEVSCEYYTTSHWLKFVVEK
;
A
#
# COMPACT_ATOMS: atom_id res chain seq x y z
N MET A 1 -39.21 20.10 9.92
CA MET A 1 -37.83 20.33 10.38
C MET A 1 -37.09 19.02 10.23
N ALA A 2 -36.34 18.83 9.14
CA ALA A 2 -35.64 17.57 8.87
C ALA A 2 -34.32 17.57 9.66
N LEU A 3 -34.19 16.65 10.61
CA LEU A 3 -32.91 16.33 11.23
C LEU A 3 -32.09 15.56 10.19
N GLN A 4 -31.28 16.29 9.42
CA GLN A 4 -30.31 15.68 8.53
C GLN A 4 -29.21 15.06 9.41
N LEU A 5 -29.28 13.74 9.59
CA LEU A 5 -28.16 12.96 10.15
C LEU A 5 -26.92 13.29 9.31
N SER A 6 -25.90 13.85 9.96
CA SER A 6 -24.63 14.24 9.35
C SER A 6 -23.96 13.00 8.78
N ARG A 7 -24.25 12.70 7.53
CA ARG A 7 -23.59 11.64 6.78
C ARG A 7 -22.29 12.27 6.30
N GLU A 8 -21.14 11.77 6.76
CA GLU A 8 -19.82 12.23 6.31
C GLU A 8 -19.71 12.01 4.79
N GLN A 9 -20.09 13.04 4.03
CA GLN A 9 -20.17 12.99 2.56
C GLN A 9 -18.91 13.53 1.90
N GLY A 10 -18.01 14.16 2.66
CA GLY A 10 -16.73 14.62 2.16
C GLY A 10 -15.55 13.95 2.86
N ILE A 11 -14.38 14.10 2.25
CA ILE A 11 -13.15 13.44 2.69
C ILE A 11 -12.25 14.47 3.36
N THR A 12 -11.86 14.18 4.59
CA THR A 12 -10.87 14.96 5.34
C THR A 12 -9.45 14.52 4.95
N LEU A 13 -8.45 15.34 5.26
CA LEU A 13 -7.05 14.94 5.05
C LEU A 13 -6.71 13.66 5.83
N ARG A 14 -7.26 13.54 7.04
CA ARG A 14 -7.14 12.33 7.86
C ARG A 14 -7.74 11.10 7.19
N GLY A 15 -8.97 11.20 6.69
CA GLY A 15 -9.62 10.12 5.97
C GLY A 15 -8.86 9.73 4.69
N SER A 16 -8.32 10.72 3.97
CA SER A 16 -7.47 10.46 2.80
C SER A 16 -6.18 9.74 3.17
N ALA A 17 -5.50 10.14 4.25
CA ALA A 17 -4.27 9.49 4.72
C ALA A 17 -4.52 8.03 5.12
N GLU A 18 -5.64 7.74 5.78
CA GLU A 18 -6.05 6.38 6.14
C GLU A 18 -6.30 5.51 4.90
N ILE A 19 -7.04 6.04 3.92
CA ILE A 19 -7.34 5.34 2.67
C ILE A 19 -6.06 5.04 1.87
N VAL A 20 -5.15 6.02 1.76
CA VAL A 20 -3.89 5.86 1.02
C VAL A 20 -2.97 4.86 1.73
N ALA A 21 -2.89 4.91 3.06
CA ALA A 21 -2.09 3.94 3.82
C ALA A 21 -2.66 2.52 3.73
N GLU A 22 -3.99 2.36 3.73
CA GLU A 22 -4.66 1.08 3.48
C GLU A 22 -4.34 0.57 2.07
N PHE A 23 -4.39 1.43 1.05
CA PHE A 23 -3.97 1.10 -0.30
C PHE A 23 -2.54 0.56 -0.34
N PHE A 24 -1.58 1.22 0.33
CA PHE A 24 -0.20 0.76 0.36
C PHE A 24 -0.06 -0.61 1.03
N SER A 25 -0.82 -0.89 2.09
CA SER A 25 -0.84 -2.21 2.72
C SER A 25 -1.25 -3.30 1.71
N PHE A 26 -2.33 -3.09 0.95
CA PHE A 26 -2.76 -4.05 -0.06
C PHE A 26 -1.83 -4.13 -1.28
N GLY A 27 -1.30 -3.00 -1.73
CA GLY A 27 -0.35 -2.92 -2.84
C GLY A 27 0.93 -3.69 -2.54
N ILE A 28 1.50 -3.50 -1.35
CA ILE A 28 2.70 -4.22 -0.91
C ILE A 28 2.41 -5.72 -0.81
N ASN A 29 1.32 -6.14 -0.16
CA ASN A 29 0.95 -7.56 -0.10
C ASN A 29 0.80 -8.19 -1.50
N SER A 30 0.23 -7.44 -2.45
CA SER A 30 0.09 -7.88 -3.83
C SER A 30 1.46 -8.08 -4.52
N ILE A 31 2.40 -7.16 -4.31
CA ILE A 31 3.78 -7.28 -4.83
C ILE A 31 4.46 -8.52 -4.24
N LEU A 32 4.39 -8.68 -2.91
CA LEU A 32 5.02 -9.81 -2.21
C LEU A 32 4.53 -11.16 -2.74
N TYR A 33 3.21 -11.29 -2.91
CA TYR A 33 2.60 -12.50 -3.43
C TYR A 33 2.98 -12.75 -4.90
N GLN A 34 2.82 -11.74 -5.77
CA GLN A 34 2.99 -11.94 -7.21
C GLN A 34 4.46 -12.11 -7.63
N ARG A 35 5.40 -11.55 -6.86
CA ARG A 35 6.84 -11.78 -7.06
C ARG A 35 7.35 -13.04 -6.35
N GLY A 36 6.49 -13.75 -5.61
CA GLY A 36 6.85 -14.99 -4.92
C GLY A 36 7.88 -14.80 -3.81
N ILE A 37 7.95 -13.60 -3.20
CA ILE A 37 8.89 -13.30 -2.10
C ILE A 37 8.51 -14.10 -0.84
N TYR A 38 7.21 -14.33 -0.67
CA TYR A 38 6.67 -15.18 0.38
C TYR A 38 5.85 -16.32 -0.25
N PRO A 39 5.81 -17.50 0.39
CA PRO A 39 5.08 -18.64 -0.13
C PRO A 39 3.58 -18.37 -0.30
N SER A 40 2.96 -18.93 -1.32
CA SER A 40 1.55 -18.67 -1.62
C SER A 40 0.59 -19.09 -0.49
N GLU A 41 0.97 -20.09 0.30
CA GLU A 41 0.23 -20.62 1.45
C GLU A 41 0.22 -19.68 2.67
N THR A 42 1.13 -18.70 2.72
CA THR A 42 1.15 -17.68 3.77
C THR A 42 0.28 -16.47 3.42
N PHE A 43 -0.58 -16.58 2.39
CA PHE A 43 -1.55 -15.56 2.03
C PHE A 43 -2.98 -16.06 2.08
N THR A 44 -3.89 -15.20 2.51
CA THR A 44 -5.32 -15.43 2.50
C THR A 44 -6.05 -14.41 1.67
N ARG A 45 -7.23 -14.80 1.15
CA ARG A 45 -8.07 -13.96 0.30
C ARG A 45 -8.98 -13.08 1.16
N VAL A 46 -9.03 -11.80 0.85
CA VAL A 46 -9.92 -10.82 1.48
C VAL A 46 -10.65 -10.01 0.43
N GLN A 47 -11.93 -9.72 0.67
CA GLN A 47 -12.72 -8.90 -0.23
C GLN A 47 -12.59 -7.42 0.16
N LYS A 48 -11.96 -6.62 -0.71
CA LYS A 48 -11.82 -5.17 -0.49
C LYS A 48 -11.84 -4.40 -1.78
N TYR A 49 -12.46 -3.22 -1.76
CA TYR A 49 -12.68 -2.38 -2.94
C TYR A 49 -13.35 -3.12 -4.11
N GLY A 50 -14.19 -4.12 -3.83
CA GLY A 50 -14.81 -4.97 -4.86
C GLY A 50 -13.83 -5.89 -5.60
N LEU A 51 -12.64 -6.12 -5.02
CA LEU A 51 -11.64 -7.06 -5.51
C LEU A 51 -11.37 -8.14 -4.46
N THR A 52 -10.96 -9.31 -4.94
CA THR A 52 -10.35 -10.35 -4.10
C THR A 52 -8.86 -10.07 -4.04
N LEU A 53 -8.40 -9.59 -2.88
CA LEU A 53 -7.01 -9.25 -2.60
C LEU A 53 -6.37 -10.34 -1.75
N LEU A 54 -5.05 -10.45 -1.82
CA LEU A 54 -4.27 -11.37 -0.99
C LEU A 54 -3.55 -10.56 0.08
N VAL A 55 -3.60 -11.06 1.32
CA VAL A 55 -2.91 -10.48 2.47
C VAL A 55 -2.18 -11.59 3.21
N THR A 56 -1.00 -11.26 3.75
CA THR A 56 -0.21 -12.22 4.51
C THR A 56 -0.92 -12.67 5.78
N THR A 57 -0.72 -13.94 6.15
CA THR A 57 -1.07 -14.55 7.43
C THR A 57 0.15 -14.75 8.33
N ASP A 58 1.36 -14.42 7.86
CA ASP A 58 2.59 -14.53 8.62
C ASP A 58 2.67 -13.45 9.72
N PRO A 59 2.74 -13.81 11.02
CA PRO A 59 2.69 -12.85 12.11
C PRO A 59 3.82 -11.82 12.10
N GLU A 60 5.04 -12.22 11.69
CA GLU A 60 6.20 -11.33 11.66
C GLU A 60 6.05 -10.29 10.55
N LEU A 61 5.67 -10.72 9.35
CA LEU A 61 5.39 -9.85 8.22
C LEU A 61 4.20 -8.94 8.49
N ILE A 62 3.12 -9.44 9.10
CA ILE A 62 1.98 -8.61 9.51
C ILE A 62 2.44 -7.50 10.46
N LYS A 63 3.23 -7.85 11.49
CA LYS A 63 3.75 -6.88 12.45
C LYS A 63 4.64 -5.83 11.76
N TYR A 64 5.50 -6.26 10.85
CA TYR A 64 6.37 -5.38 10.10
C TYR A 64 5.59 -4.41 9.20
N LEU A 65 4.64 -4.92 8.41
CA LEU A 65 3.81 -4.09 7.53
C LEU A 65 2.94 -3.12 8.32
N ASN A 66 2.37 -3.55 9.46
CA ASN A 66 1.60 -2.66 10.32
C ASN A 66 2.43 -1.48 10.83
N ASN A 67 3.66 -1.72 11.30
CA ASN A 67 4.56 -0.66 11.73
C ASN A 67 4.88 0.34 10.60
N VAL A 68 5.09 -0.16 9.38
CA VAL A 68 5.36 0.68 8.20
C VAL A 68 4.13 1.51 7.83
N VAL A 69 2.96 0.90 7.81
CA VAL A 69 1.68 1.55 7.47
C VAL A 69 1.32 2.61 8.51
N GLU A 70 1.52 2.35 9.80
CA GLU A 70 1.30 3.34 10.86
C GLU A 70 2.20 4.56 10.71
N GLN A 71 3.51 4.37 10.47
CA GLN A 71 4.42 5.48 10.20
C GLN A 71 4.04 6.26 8.94
N LEU A 72 3.60 5.54 7.90
CA LEU A 72 3.18 6.15 6.64
C LEU A 72 1.92 7.01 6.83
N LYS A 73 0.95 6.58 7.65
CA LYS A 73 -0.23 7.39 7.99
C LYS A 73 0.17 8.73 8.60
N ASP A 74 1.11 8.72 9.54
CA ASP A 74 1.60 9.94 10.18
C ASP A 74 2.29 10.90 9.19
N TRP A 75 3.07 10.37 8.25
CA TRP A 75 3.73 11.19 7.23
C TRP A 75 2.76 11.71 6.18
N LEU A 76 1.77 10.91 5.78
CA LEU A 76 0.71 11.32 4.88
C LEU A 76 -0.11 12.45 5.50
N TYR A 77 -0.51 12.31 6.76
CA TYR A 77 -1.24 13.36 7.48
C TYR A 77 -0.44 14.66 7.60
N LYS A 78 0.87 14.58 7.79
CA LYS A 78 1.76 15.76 7.84
C LYS A 78 2.05 16.36 6.46
N CYS A 79 1.65 15.69 5.36
CA CYS A 79 2.11 15.96 4.00
C CYS A 79 3.65 16.00 3.90
N SER A 80 4.33 15.07 4.59
CA SER A 80 5.81 15.03 4.67
C SER A 80 6.42 13.85 3.90
N VAL A 81 5.64 13.16 3.08
CA VAL A 81 6.12 12.09 2.21
C VAL A 81 5.91 12.51 0.77
N GLN A 82 6.95 12.38 -0.04
CA GLN A 82 6.90 12.64 -1.47
C GLN A 82 6.94 11.36 -2.27
N LYS A 83 7.69 10.35 -1.78
CA LYS A 83 7.78 9.06 -2.46
C LYS A 83 7.85 7.92 -1.47
N LEU A 84 7.15 6.84 -1.80
CA LEU A 84 7.33 5.54 -1.18
C LEU A 84 8.00 4.61 -2.18
N VAL A 85 9.13 4.02 -1.80
CA VAL A 85 9.86 3.08 -2.65
C VAL A 85 9.95 1.74 -1.94
N VAL A 86 9.47 0.68 -2.60
CA VAL A 86 9.62 -0.71 -2.17
C VAL A 86 10.76 -1.32 -2.99
N VAL A 87 11.84 -1.67 -2.30
CA VAL A 87 13.01 -2.29 -2.91
C VAL A 87 12.99 -3.78 -2.62
N ILE A 88 13.10 -4.58 -3.67
CA ILE A 88 13.33 -6.02 -3.61
C ILE A 88 14.79 -6.25 -3.97
N SER A 89 15.55 -6.85 -3.06
CA SER A 89 16.96 -7.15 -3.24
C SER A 89 17.27 -8.61 -2.98
N ASN A 90 18.30 -9.13 -3.64
CA ASN A 90 18.85 -10.44 -3.34
C ASN A 90 19.47 -10.44 -1.93
N ILE A 91 19.12 -11.43 -1.10
CA ILE A 91 19.59 -11.51 0.29
C ILE A 91 21.09 -11.80 0.40
N GLU A 92 21.65 -12.58 -0.52
CA GLU A 92 23.05 -13.02 -0.48
C GLU A 92 23.98 -11.95 -1.04
N SER A 93 23.63 -11.36 -2.18
CA SER A 93 24.47 -10.36 -2.84
C SER A 93 24.16 -8.92 -2.43
N GLY A 94 22.98 -8.67 -1.86
CA GLY A 94 22.48 -7.31 -1.61
C GLY A 94 22.10 -6.55 -2.89
N GLU A 95 22.14 -7.21 -4.06
CA GLU A 95 21.83 -6.59 -5.35
C GLU A 95 20.35 -6.23 -5.44
N VAL A 96 20.05 -5.02 -5.93
CA VAL A 96 18.68 -4.57 -6.13
C VAL A 96 18.11 -5.22 -7.40
N LEU A 97 17.11 -6.07 -7.22
CA LEU A 97 16.43 -6.77 -8.32
C LEU A 97 15.28 -5.91 -8.87
N GLU A 98 14.50 -5.30 -7.99
CA GLU A 98 13.36 -4.46 -8.37
C GLU A 98 13.19 -3.25 -7.45
N ARG A 99 12.69 -2.16 -8.04
CA ARG A 99 12.35 -0.92 -7.33
C ARG A 99 10.97 -0.46 -7.74
N TRP A 100 10.01 -0.60 -6.84
CA TRP A 100 8.64 -0.12 -7.01
C TRP A 100 8.53 1.27 -6.38
N GLN A 101 8.42 2.31 -7.21
CA GLN A 101 8.30 3.69 -6.76
C GLN A 101 6.85 4.17 -6.87
N PHE A 102 6.38 4.79 -5.80
CA PHE A 102 5.08 5.44 -5.71
C PHE A 102 5.31 6.91 -5.36
N ASP A 103 5.07 7.79 -6.33
CA ASP A 103 5.09 9.23 -6.10
C ASP A 103 3.77 9.65 -5.42
N ILE A 104 3.88 10.46 -4.37
CA ILE A 104 2.78 10.89 -3.51
C ILE A 104 2.72 12.41 -3.56
N GLU A 105 1.61 12.92 -4.10
CA GLU A 105 1.31 14.34 -4.12
C GLU A 105 0.30 14.67 -3.01
N CYS A 106 0.73 15.48 -2.04
CA CYS A 106 -0.14 15.98 -0.99
C CYS A 106 -0.55 17.40 -1.30
N ASP A 107 -1.85 17.64 -1.39
CA ASP A 107 -2.37 18.99 -1.52
C ASP A 107 -2.27 19.73 -0.18
N LYS A 108 -1.29 20.62 -0.05
CA LYS A 108 -1.00 21.36 1.19
C LYS A 108 -2.13 22.32 1.60
N THR A 109 -3.08 22.62 0.71
CA THR A 109 -4.26 23.43 1.03
C THR A 109 -5.31 22.65 1.83
N ALA A 110 -5.18 21.32 1.93
CA ALA A 110 -6.11 20.44 2.63
C ALA A 110 -5.89 20.35 4.16
N LYS A 111 -4.90 21.07 4.72
CA LYS A 111 -4.64 21.06 6.18
C LYS A 111 -5.71 21.76 7.02
N ASP A 112 -6.58 22.54 6.38
CA ASP A 112 -7.72 23.15 7.04
C ASP A 112 -8.89 22.13 7.04
N ASP A 113 -8.94 21.29 8.07
CA ASP A 113 -9.98 20.25 8.29
C ASP A 113 -11.42 20.81 8.38
N SER A 114 -11.60 22.13 8.25
CA SER A 114 -12.87 22.81 8.37
C SER A 114 -13.85 22.54 7.24
N THR A 115 -13.39 22.05 6.07
CA THR A 115 -14.26 21.70 4.95
C THR A 115 -13.92 20.34 4.34
N PRO A 116 -14.78 19.31 4.51
CA PRO A 116 -14.65 18.04 3.82
C PRO A 116 -14.66 18.25 2.30
N ARG A 117 -13.68 17.71 1.58
CA ARG A 117 -13.64 17.84 0.11
C ARG A 117 -14.73 17.00 -0.53
N GLU A 118 -15.41 17.54 -1.54
CA GLU A 118 -16.39 16.83 -2.37
C GLU A 118 -15.69 15.88 -3.37
N LYS A 119 -15.01 14.85 -2.86
CA LYS A 119 -14.71 13.66 -3.65
C LYS A 119 -15.42 12.50 -2.98
N SER A 120 -16.30 11.83 -3.73
CA SER A 120 -17.02 10.69 -3.16
C SER A 120 -16.05 9.56 -2.80
N GLN A 121 -16.25 8.91 -1.67
CA GLN A 121 -15.48 7.72 -1.27
C GLN A 121 -15.47 6.66 -2.38
N LYS A 122 -16.59 6.52 -3.12
CA LYS A 122 -16.71 5.60 -4.26
C LYS A 122 -15.69 5.90 -5.37
N ALA A 123 -15.51 7.17 -5.73
CA ALA A 123 -14.53 7.55 -6.75
C ALA A 123 -13.10 7.19 -6.34
N ILE A 124 -12.75 7.41 -5.06
CA ILE A 124 -11.43 7.01 -4.54
C ILE A 124 -11.26 5.50 -4.53
N GLN A 125 -12.29 4.75 -4.13
CA GLN A 125 -12.25 3.28 -4.17
C GLN A 125 -12.08 2.74 -5.59
N ASP A 126 -12.73 3.37 -6.59
CA ASP A 126 -12.59 2.99 -7.99
C ASP A 126 -11.18 3.31 -8.54
N GLU A 127 -10.58 4.43 -8.12
CA GLU A 127 -9.18 4.76 -8.44
C GLU A 127 -8.21 3.74 -7.82
N ILE A 128 -8.37 3.42 -6.53
CA ILE A 128 -7.57 2.40 -5.84
C ILE A 128 -7.71 1.04 -6.53
N ARG A 129 -8.94 0.65 -6.88
CA ARG A 129 -9.20 -0.59 -7.63
C ARG A 129 -8.42 -0.60 -8.93
N SER A 130 -8.39 0.53 -9.67
CA SER A 130 -7.64 0.64 -10.91
C SER A 130 -6.15 0.43 -10.68
N VAL A 131 -5.57 1.07 -9.67
CA VAL A 131 -4.13 0.95 -9.38
C VAL A 131 -3.75 -0.47 -8.94
N ILE A 132 -4.54 -1.12 -8.08
CA ILE A 132 -4.28 -2.52 -7.67
C ILE A 132 -4.35 -3.49 -8.87
N ARG A 133 -5.30 -3.27 -9.78
CA ARG A 133 -5.39 -4.05 -11.02
C ARG A 133 -4.20 -3.79 -11.93
N GLN A 134 -3.71 -2.56 -12.00
CA GLN A 134 -2.50 -2.21 -12.75
C GLN A 134 -1.27 -2.90 -12.17
N ILE A 135 -1.03 -2.87 -10.85
CA ILE A 135 0.07 -3.62 -10.21
C ILE A 135 0.03 -5.09 -10.64
N THR A 136 -1.16 -5.71 -10.53
CA THR A 136 -1.37 -7.10 -10.92
C THR A 136 -1.08 -7.36 -12.40
N ALA A 137 -1.53 -6.47 -13.28
CA ALA A 137 -1.25 -6.59 -14.70
C ALA A 137 0.25 -6.42 -14.98
N THR A 138 0.92 -5.43 -14.40
CA THR A 138 2.34 -5.15 -14.64
C THR A 138 3.22 -6.32 -14.21
N VAL A 139 2.93 -6.99 -13.09
CA VAL A 139 3.72 -8.14 -12.65
C VAL A 139 3.67 -9.29 -13.64
N THR A 140 2.58 -9.47 -14.40
CA THR A 140 2.53 -10.51 -15.45
C THR A 140 3.49 -10.27 -16.62
N PHE A 141 4.02 -9.05 -16.76
CA PHE A 141 5.01 -8.69 -17.77
C PHE A 141 6.44 -8.62 -17.24
N LEU A 142 6.63 -8.82 -15.93
CA LEU A 142 7.97 -8.83 -15.34
C LEU A 142 8.64 -10.20 -15.55
N PRO A 143 9.95 -10.24 -15.85
CA PRO A 143 10.71 -11.49 -15.90
C PRO A 143 10.52 -12.31 -14.62
N LEU A 144 10.59 -13.63 -14.72
CA LEU A 144 10.60 -14.48 -13.52
C LEU A 144 11.87 -14.16 -12.72
N LEU A 145 11.73 -13.96 -11.41
CA LEU A 145 12.89 -13.91 -10.53
C LEU A 145 13.43 -15.33 -10.44
N GLU A 146 14.48 -15.64 -11.19
CA GLU A 146 15.09 -16.98 -11.24
C GLU A 146 15.86 -17.36 -9.96
N VAL A 147 15.91 -16.45 -8.98
CA VAL A 147 16.52 -16.73 -7.68
C VAL A 147 15.51 -17.49 -6.83
N SER A 148 15.76 -18.77 -6.61
CA SER A 148 15.07 -19.56 -5.59
C SER A 148 15.18 -18.81 -4.26
N CYS A 149 14.07 -18.21 -3.81
CA CYS A 149 13.89 -17.85 -2.40
C CYS A 149 13.86 -19.16 -1.60
N GLU A 150 15.00 -19.83 -1.48
CA GLU A 150 15.18 -20.84 -0.44
C GLU A 150 14.93 -20.14 0.89
N TYR A 151 14.13 -20.81 1.73
CA TYR A 151 13.47 -20.25 2.90
C TYR A 151 14.49 -19.72 3.91
N TYR A 152 14.86 -18.45 3.79
CA TYR A 152 15.58 -17.73 4.82
C TYR A 152 14.59 -16.89 5.62
N THR A 153 14.47 -17.28 6.89
CA THR A 153 13.76 -16.55 7.93
C THR A 153 14.16 -15.07 7.95
N THR A 154 13.18 -14.21 8.21
CA THR A 154 13.27 -12.77 8.50
C THR A 154 13.58 -11.83 7.34
N SER A 155 12.58 -10.97 7.03
CA SER A 155 12.62 -9.51 6.80
C SER A 155 13.71 -8.84 5.92
N HIS A 156 14.70 -9.56 5.40
CA HIS A 156 15.87 -8.99 4.73
C HIS A 156 15.63 -8.72 3.24
N TRP A 157 14.56 -9.25 2.65
CA TRP A 157 14.21 -9.07 1.24
C TRP A 157 13.59 -7.69 0.94
N LEU A 158 12.99 -7.05 1.95
CA LEU A 158 12.26 -5.78 1.77
C LEU A 158 12.92 -4.64 2.50
N LYS A 159 13.28 -3.63 1.71
CA LYS A 159 13.66 -2.33 2.23
C LYS A 159 12.66 -1.28 1.74
N PHE A 160 12.00 -0.63 2.70
CA PHE A 160 11.24 0.58 2.42
C PHE A 160 12.18 1.77 2.46
N VAL A 161 12.23 2.51 1.36
CA VAL A 161 12.88 3.82 1.30
C VAL A 161 11.78 4.86 1.17
N VAL A 162 11.70 5.74 2.17
CA VAL A 162 10.73 6.85 2.17
C VAL A 162 11.51 8.13 1.95
N GLU A 163 11.24 8.80 0.83
CA GLU A 163 11.79 10.13 0.56
C GLU A 163 10.79 11.18 1.05
N LYS A 164 11.26 12.03 1.96
CA LYS A 164 10.49 13.11 2.60
C LYS A 164 10.71 14.44 1.89
#